data_AF-A0AA39HLV2-F1
#
_entry.id   AF-A0AA39HLV2-F1
#
_cell.length_a   1.000
_cell.length_b   1.000
_cell.length_c   1.000
_cell.angle_alpha   90.00
_cell.angle_beta   90.00
_cell.angle_gamma   90.00
#
_symmetry.space_group_name_H-M   'P 1'
#
loop_
_entity.id
_entity.type
_entity.pdbx_description
1 polymer ?
#
loop_
_entity_poly.entity_id
_entity_poly.type
_entity_poly.pdbx_seq_one_letter_code
_entity_poly.pdbx_strand_id
1 'polypeptide(L)'
;MFSSSSLVLLLFITSLNVYLLEGCLSSGVCVTCSQPQPVCRGGCGGGYSCGQYGCYKARAASSKTLHMSKRKEESSEEEISKGSDEFDDIIADDLAVSEESVEREPEEPQPKTADEKFLDCCRERHLPDECLNKCSFRTYTRDALQAMYFRVDRCPMQAAAEIQFCAAQGKNHVDCCARNGVASTLIGAKCLTFCDQTPGQVTQLDFSYLACFDKFESMKSCFWYDINRDQKVHLRRSEGRFGKSRDERPERFDVIRNEKPFARRFDIMG
;
A
#
# COMPACT_ATOMS: atom_id res chain seq x y z
N MET A 1 9.55 -29.01 -66.51
CA MET A 1 10.32 -27.76 -66.31
C MET A 1 9.39 -26.78 -65.62
N PHE A 2 9.76 -26.24 -64.45
CA PHE A 2 8.96 -25.22 -63.79
C PHE A 2 9.26 -23.85 -64.38
N SER A 3 8.25 -23.00 -64.55
CA SER A 3 8.45 -21.63 -65.02
C SER A 3 9.18 -20.80 -63.95
N SER A 4 10.07 -19.91 -64.36
CA SER A 4 10.82 -19.03 -63.45
C SER A 4 9.90 -18.23 -62.52
N SER A 5 8.73 -17.81 -63.02
CA SER A 5 7.70 -17.12 -62.23
C SER A 5 7.16 -17.98 -61.08
N SER A 6 7.03 -19.29 -61.26
CA SER A 6 6.57 -20.23 -60.21
C SER A 6 7.62 -20.40 -59.12
N LEU A 7 8.91 -20.40 -59.47
CA LEU A 7 10.01 -20.47 -58.49
C LEU A 7 10.09 -19.19 -57.65
N VAL A 8 9.96 -18.01 -58.28
CA VAL A 8 9.91 -16.73 -57.55
C VAL A 8 8.70 -16.69 -56.59
N LEU A 9 7.53 -17.14 -57.04
CA LEU A 9 6.33 -17.19 -56.20
C LEU A 9 6.53 -18.13 -54.99
N LEU A 10 7.11 -19.32 -55.20
CA LEU A 10 7.40 -20.26 -54.11
C LEU A 10 8.41 -19.69 -53.11
N LEU A 11 9.46 -19.00 -53.56
CA LEU A 11 10.43 -18.35 -52.68
C LEU A 11 9.83 -17.19 -51.88
N PHE A 12 8.91 -16.41 -52.48
CA PHE A 12 8.15 -15.40 -51.74
C PHE A 12 7.22 -16.03 -50.69
N ILE A 13 6.53 -17.10 -51.04
CA ILE A 13 5.63 -17.82 -50.11
C ILE A 13 6.42 -18.45 -48.97
N THR A 14 7.56 -19.09 -49.21
CA THR A 14 8.39 -19.65 -48.12
C THR A 14 9.01 -18.56 -47.26
N SER A 15 9.45 -17.43 -47.84
CA SER A 15 9.94 -16.28 -47.08
C SER A 15 8.85 -15.67 -46.18
N LEU A 16 7.64 -15.46 -46.70
CA LEU A 16 6.48 -15.01 -45.93
C LEU A 16 6.09 -15.99 -44.82
N ASN A 17 6.16 -17.30 -45.09
CA ASN A 17 5.89 -18.31 -44.06
C ASN A 17 7.00 -18.34 -42.98
N VAL A 18 8.28 -18.18 -43.34
CA VAL A 18 9.36 -18.04 -42.34
C VAL A 18 9.11 -16.82 -41.45
N TYR A 19 8.82 -15.65 -42.03
CA TYR A 19 8.46 -14.43 -41.28
C TYR A 19 7.22 -14.60 -40.37
N LEU A 20 6.28 -15.49 -40.72
CA LEU A 20 5.11 -15.82 -39.89
C LEU A 20 5.40 -16.92 -38.85
N LEU A 21 6.42 -17.75 -39.04
CA LEU A 21 6.83 -18.81 -38.10
C LEU A 21 7.95 -18.39 -37.13
N GLU A 22 8.55 -17.21 -37.26
CA GLU A 22 9.53 -16.67 -36.29
C GLU A 22 8.98 -16.45 -34.86
N GLY A 23 7.67 -16.63 -34.66
CA GLY A 23 7.03 -16.69 -33.34
C GLY A 23 7.52 -17.82 -32.41
N CYS A 24 8.40 -18.72 -32.87
CA CYS A 24 9.05 -19.75 -32.05
C CYS A 24 10.59 -19.77 -32.17
N LEU A 25 11.22 -18.60 -32.32
CA LEU A 25 12.66 -18.46 -32.09
C LEU A 25 13.04 -18.74 -30.62
N SER A 26 14.25 -19.26 -30.41
CA SER A 26 14.70 -19.92 -29.16
C SER A 26 15.03 -18.95 -28.00
N SER A 27 14.09 -18.09 -27.63
CA SER A 27 14.25 -17.09 -26.54
C SER A 27 13.18 -17.20 -25.44
N GLY A 28 12.16 -18.05 -25.59
CA GLY A 28 11.14 -18.30 -24.56
C GLY A 28 10.12 -17.18 -24.32
N VAL A 29 10.16 -16.09 -25.10
CA VAL A 29 9.29 -14.91 -24.92
C VAL A 29 8.15 -14.91 -25.94
N CYS A 30 7.04 -15.60 -25.63
CA CYS A 30 5.83 -15.51 -26.46
C CYS A 30 5.15 -14.15 -26.28
N VAL A 31 5.40 -13.21 -27.19
CA VAL A 31 4.87 -11.83 -27.13
C VAL A 31 3.37 -11.72 -27.42
N THR A 32 2.74 -12.72 -28.04
CA THR A 32 1.30 -12.76 -28.34
C THR A 32 0.49 -13.62 -27.36
N CYS A 33 1.14 -14.36 -26.47
CA CYS A 33 0.46 -15.20 -25.48
C CYS A 33 -0.10 -14.33 -24.35
N SER A 34 -1.43 -14.19 -24.27
CA SER A 34 -2.11 -13.72 -23.06
C SER A 34 -1.79 -14.66 -21.91
N GLN A 35 -0.83 -14.29 -21.06
CA GLN A 35 -0.32 -15.19 -20.04
C GLN A 35 -1.41 -15.56 -19.01
N PRO A 36 -1.43 -16.82 -18.53
CA PRO A 36 -2.19 -17.14 -17.33
C PRO A 36 -1.65 -16.33 -16.15
N GLN A 37 -2.55 -15.86 -15.29
CA GLN A 37 -2.16 -15.29 -13.99
C GLN A 37 -1.36 -16.33 -13.20
N PRO A 38 -0.47 -15.94 -12.28
CA PRO A 38 0.34 -16.85 -11.46
C PRO A 38 -0.51 -17.62 -10.43
N VAL A 39 -1.26 -18.63 -10.90
CA VAL A 39 -2.07 -19.52 -10.05
C VAL A 39 -1.15 -20.51 -9.33
N CYS A 40 -1.38 -20.74 -8.03
CA CYS A 40 -0.55 -21.59 -7.18
C CYS A 40 -0.77 -23.10 -7.44
N ARG A 41 -0.47 -23.56 -8.66
CA ARG A 41 -0.47 -24.98 -9.05
C ARG A 41 0.64 -25.72 -8.29
N GLY A 42 0.24 -26.52 -7.31
CA GLY A 42 1.14 -27.16 -6.34
C GLY A 42 0.93 -26.69 -4.89
N GLY A 43 0.07 -25.70 -4.66
CA GLY A 43 -0.15 -25.09 -3.35
C GLY A 43 0.89 -24.02 -2.99
N CYS A 44 0.89 -23.62 -1.73
CA CYS A 44 1.88 -22.71 -1.15
C CYS A 44 2.54 -23.37 0.06
N GLY A 45 3.74 -22.96 0.43
CA GLY A 45 4.45 -23.48 1.60
C GLY A 45 3.74 -23.18 2.92
N GLY A 46 4.14 -23.87 4.00
CA GLY A 46 3.61 -23.64 5.34
C GLY A 46 3.74 -22.17 5.76
N GLY A 47 2.64 -21.56 6.23
CA GLY A 47 2.60 -20.13 6.55
C GLY A 47 2.40 -19.19 5.35
N TYR A 48 2.11 -19.71 4.16
CA TYR A 48 1.72 -18.95 2.97
C TYR A 48 0.30 -19.30 2.52
N SER A 49 -0.32 -18.44 1.73
CA SER A 49 -1.66 -18.62 1.15
C SER A 49 -1.66 -18.17 -0.31
N CYS A 50 -2.60 -18.68 -1.11
CA CYS A 50 -2.67 -18.36 -2.53
C CYS A 50 -3.54 -17.13 -2.78
N GLY A 51 -3.00 -16.12 -3.47
CA GLY A 51 -3.69 -14.92 -3.89
C GLY A 51 -3.62 -14.71 -5.41
N GLN A 52 -4.17 -13.59 -5.88
CA GLN A 52 -4.24 -13.23 -7.30
C GLN A 52 -2.86 -13.15 -8.00
N TYR A 53 -1.80 -12.87 -7.23
CA TYR A 53 -0.44 -12.67 -7.72
C TYR A 53 0.52 -13.82 -7.34
N GLY A 54 0.00 -14.95 -6.88
CA GLY A 54 0.78 -16.10 -6.39
C GLY A 54 0.72 -16.28 -4.88
N CYS A 55 1.74 -16.91 -4.30
CA CYS A 55 1.78 -17.18 -2.86
C CYS A 55 2.20 -15.94 -2.06
N TYR A 56 1.40 -15.54 -1.07
CA TYR A 56 1.70 -14.46 -0.13
C TYR A 56 1.80 -15.00 1.29
N LYS A 57 2.56 -14.33 2.16
CA LYS A 57 2.75 -14.78 3.54
C LYS A 57 1.46 -14.61 4.33
N ALA A 58 0.93 -15.70 4.87
CA ALA A 58 -0.25 -15.69 5.71
C ALA A 58 0.10 -15.03 7.06
N ARG A 59 -0.52 -13.88 7.35
CA ARG A 59 -0.54 -13.33 8.71
C ARG A 59 -1.52 -14.14 9.53
N ALA A 60 -1.03 -14.83 10.57
CA ALA A 60 -1.90 -15.26 11.66
C ALA A 60 -2.64 -14.02 12.21
N ALA A 61 -3.96 -14.12 12.40
CA ALA A 61 -4.74 -13.05 12.98
C ALA A 61 -4.34 -12.90 14.45
N SER A 62 -3.39 -11.99 14.73
CA SER A 62 -2.94 -11.68 16.07
C SER A 62 -4.13 -11.22 16.89
N SER A 63 -4.53 -12.03 17.87
CA SER A 63 -5.68 -11.79 18.74
C SER A 63 -5.35 -10.67 19.74
N LYS A 64 -5.35 -9.42 19.26
CA LYS A 64 -5.63 -8.27 20.11
C LYS A 64 -7.07 -8.40 20.59
N THR A 65 -7.25 -9.15 21.66
CA THR A 65 -8.50 -9.34 22.36
C THR A 65 -9.02 -7.97 22.81
N LEU A 66 -10.00 -7.44 22.06
CA LEU A 66 -10.83 -6.36 22.55
C LEU A 66 -11.52 -6.88 23.81
N HIS A 67 -11.08 -6.39 24.97
CA HIS A 67 -11.52 -6.89 26.26
C HIS A 67 -12.96 -6.44 26.51
N MET A 68 -13.92 -7.24 26.04
CA MET A 68 -15.34 -6.95 26.11
C MET A 68 -15.75 -6.87 27.59
N SER A 69 -16.00 -5.67 28.10
CA SER A 69 -16.36 -5.45 29.50
C SER A 69 -17.63 -6.22 29.88
N LYS A 70 -17.45 -7.38 30.51
CA LYS A 70 -18.54 -8.26 30.94
C LYS A 70 -19.41 -7.54 31.95
N ARG A 71 -20.56 -7.04 31.50
CA ARG A 71 -21.63 -6.55 32.40
C ARG A 71 -22.08 -7.74 33.25
N LYS A 72 -22.03 -7.57 34.58
CA LYS A 72 -22.63 -8.53 35.50
C LYS A 72 -24.15 -8.50 35.33
N GLU A 73 -24.73 -9.64 34.98
CA GLU A 73 -26.07 -10.05 35.40
C GLU A 73 -25.92 -11.46 36.00
N GLU A 74 -26.71 -11.76 37.03
CA GLU A 74 -26.44 -12.82 38.00
C GLU A 74 -27.76 -13.47 38.43
N SER A 75 -27.89 -14.79 38.22
CA SER A 75 -29.00 -15.61 38.70
C SER A 75 -28.64 -17.09 38.67
N SER A 76 -28.70 -17.76 39.84
CA SER A 76 -29.14 -19.16 40.10
C SER A 76 -28.89 -20.24 39.01
N GLU A 77 -28.07 -21.29 39.26
CA GLU A 77 -28.48 -22.63 39.79
C GLU A 77 -29.27 -23.46 38.74
N GLU A 78 -29.12 -24.77 38.48
CA GLU A 78 -28.41 -25.98 39.00
C GLU A 78 -28.26 -26.98 37.79
N GLU A 79 -27.52 -28.10 37.73
CA GLU A 79 -26.32 -28.69 38.35
C GLU A 79 -25.96 -29.98 37.52
N ILE A 80 -24.89 -30.73 37.86
CA ILE A 80 -24.65 -32.18 37.59
C ILE A 80 -24.27 -32.58 36.14
N SER A 81 -23.32 -33.50 35.87
CA SER A 81 -22.15 -33.97 36.64
C SER A 81 -21.19 -34.83 35.78
N LYS A 82 -19.93 -34.99 36.26
CA LYS A 82 -19.02 -36.15 36.10
C LYS A 82 -18.43 -36.54 34.73
N GLY A 83 -17.16 -36.95 34.80
CA GLY A 83 -16.35 -37.51 33.72
C GLY A 83 -14.87 -37.44 34.07
N SER A 84 -14.40 -38.33 34.97
CA SER A 84 -12.97 -38.50 35.25
C SER A 84 -12.30 -39.21 34.07
N ASP A 85 -10.99 -39.03 33.92
CA ASP A 85 -10.01 -40.07 34.31
C ASP A 85 -8.61 -39.44 34.43
N GLU A 86 -7.75 -40.11 35.18
CA GLU A 86 -6.50 -39.60 35.78
C GLU A 86 -5.35 -40.54 35.41
N PHE A 87 -4.15 -40.03 35.10
CA PHE A 87 -2.89 -40.80 35.18
C PHE A 87 -1.61 -39.92 35.08
N ASP A 88 -0.96 -39.77 36.24
CA ASP A 88 0.48 -39.75 36.55
C ASP A 88 1.48 -38.78 35.87
N ASP A 89 1.89 -37.79 36.68
CA ASP A 89 3.24 -37.56 37.21
C ASP A 89 4.45 -36.99 36.41
N ILE A 90 4.88 -35.82 36.91
CA ILE A 90 6.23 -35.48 37.42
C ILE A 90 7.44 -35.66 36.48
N ILE A 91 7.98 -34.52 36.04
CA ILE A 91 9.27 -34.03 36.57
C ILE A 91 9.08 -32.58 37.01
N ALA A 92 9.44 -32.27 38.26
CA ALA A 92 9.66 -30.91 38.72
C ALA A 92 11.15 -30.59 38.62
N ASP A 93 11.49 -29.37 38.23
CA ASP A 93 12.81 -28.77 38.47
C ASP A 93 12.62 -27.30 38.87
N ASP A 94 13.28 -26.90 39.96
CA ASP A 94 12.98 -25.66 40.68
C ASP A 94 13.72 -24.46 40.08
N LEU A 95 13.00 -23.66 39.29
CA LEU A 95 13.40 -22.28 39.00
C LEU A 95 12.32 -21.30 39.49
N ALA A 96 12.30 -21.11 40.80
CA ALA A 96 11.58 -20.04 41.49
C ALA A 96 12.15 -18.64 41.17
N VAL A 97 12.05 -18.24 39.90
CA VAL A 97 12.05 -16.83 39.53
C VAL A 97 10.69 -16.29 39.98
N SER A 98 10.71 -15.31 40.88
CA SER A 98 9.51 -14.67 41.38
C SER A 98 8.65 -14.15 40.23
N GLU A 99 7.38 -14.56 40.19
CA GLU A 99 6.35 -13.91 39.36
C GLU A 99 6.08 -12.50 39.89
N GLU A 100 7.02 -11.58 39.66
CA GLU A 100 6.69 -10.17 39.63
C GLU A 100 5.75 -9.99 38.43
N SER A 101 4.46 -9.93 38.73
CA SER A 101 3.40 -9.66 37.77
C SER A 101 3.54 -8.22 37.31
N VAL A 102 4.52 -7.97 36.42
CA VAL A 102 4.71 -6.69 35.75
C VAL A 102 3.45 -6.45 34.93
N GLU A 103 2.54 -5.65 35.50
CA GLU A 103 1.43 -5.02 34.81
C GLU A 103 2.03 -4.12 33.74
N ARG A 104 2.32 -4.72 32.57
CA ARG A 104 2.90 -4.02 31.44
C ARG A 104 1.86 -3.04 30.94
N GLU A 105 1.99 -1.79 31.37
CA GLU A 105 1.18 -0.68 30.92
C GLU A 105 1.03 -0.76 29.39
N PRO A 106 -0.18 -0.49 28.83
CA PRO A 106 -0.37 -0.55 27.39
C PRO A 106 0.51 0.48 26.68
N GLU A 107 1.69 0.06 26.20
CA GLU A 107 2.62 0.88 25.44
C GLU A 107 1.85 1.54 24.28
N GLU A 108 1.71 2.88 24.34
CA GLU A 108 0.91 3.59 23.35
C GLU A 108 1.47 3.30 21.94
N PRO A 109 0.63 2.83 20.99
CA PRO A 109 1.13 2.37 19.70
C PRO A 109 1.93 3.46 18.97
N GLN A 110 3.23 3.23 18.84
CA GLN A 110 4.19 4.11 18.16
C GLN A 110 3.64 4.58 16.80
N PRO A 111 3.83 5.85 16.43
CA PRO A 111 3.16 6.48 15.28
C PRO A 111 3.74 6.00 13.94
N LYS A 112 3.24 4.85 13.44
CA LYS A 112 3.72 4.14 12.23
C LYS A 112 4.20 5.06 11.11
N THR A 113 5.44 4.83 10.64
CA THR A 113 6.05 5.61 9.56
C THR A 113 5.33 5.45 8.22
N ALA A 114 5.62 6.33 7.26
CA ALA A 114 5.07 6.26 5.92
C ALA A 114 5.41 4.93 5.21
N ASP A 115 6.63 4.42 5.38
CA ASP A 115 7.05 3.13 4.83
C ASP A 115 6.34 1.94 5.51
N GLU A 116 6.14 1.98 6.82
CA GLU A 116 5.37 0.94 7.54
C GLU A 116 3.91 0.89 7.09
N LYS A 117 3.26 2.04 6.92
CA LYS A 117 1.88 2.13 6.41
C LYS A 117 1.74 1.58 5.00
N PHE A 118 2.68 1.94 4.12
CA PHE A 118 2.75 1.43 2.75
C PHE A 118 2.95 -0.10 2.73
N LEU A 119 3.93 -0.59 3.48
CA LEU A 119 4.26 -2.01 3.57
C LEU A 119 3.15 -2.86 4.20
N ASP A 120 2.45 -2.35 5.22
CA ASP A 120 1.31 -3.05 5.82
C ASP A 120 0.11 -3.11 4.88
N CYS A 121 -0.20 -2.03 4.16
CA CYS A 121 -1.23 -2.05 3.12
C CYS A 121 -0.92 -3.10 2.03
N CYS A 122 0.34 -3.22 1.58
CA CYS A 122 0.72 -4.26 0.62
C CYS A 122 0.51 -5.70 1.14
N ARG A 123 0.72 -5.93 2.44
CA ARG A 123 0.49 -7.25 3.09
C ARG A 123 -1.00 -7.53 3.25
N GLU A 124 -1.78 -6.51 3.63
CA GLU A 124 -3.24 -6.57 3.73
C GLU A 124 -3.89 -6.83 2.37
N ARG A 125 -3.26 -6.37 1.27
CA ARG A 125 -3.65 -6.65 -0.12
C ARG A 125 -2.98 -7.90 -0.70
N HIS A 126 -2.38 -8.72 0.15
CA HIS A 126 -1.92 -10.07 -0.16
C HIS A 126 -0.93 -10.14 -1.34
N LEU A 127 -0.04 -9.13 -1.44
CA LEU A 127 1.05 -9.15 -2.39
C LEU A 127 2.15 -10.15 -1.97
N PRO A 128 2.78 -10.86 -2.92
CA PRO A 128 3.86 -11.82 -2.65
C PRO A 128 5.13 -11.10 -2.16
N ASP A 129 6.03 -11.84 -1.51
CA ASP A 129 7.26 -11.26 -0.91
C ASP A 129 8.17 -10.60 -1.97
N GLU A 130 8.15 -11.10 -3.21
CA GLU A 130 8.75 -10.49 -4.41
C GLU A 130 8.27 -9.05 -4.68
N CYS A 131 7.01 -8.75 -4.34
CA CYS A 131 6.44 -7.40 -4.46
C CYS A 131 6.59 -6.58 -3.18
N LEU A 132 6.63 -7.21 -1.99
CA LEU A 132 6.81 -6.49 -0.73
C LEU A 132 8.15 -5.73 -0.67
N ASN A 133 9.19 -6.20 -1.37
CA ASN A 133 10.45 -5.45 -1.49
C ASN A 133 10.31 -4.10 -2.23
N LYS A 134 9.19 -3.85 -2.93
CA LYS A 134 8.84 -2.58 -3.58
C LYS A 134 8.01 -1.67 -2.67
N CYS A 135 7.44 -2.16 -1.57
CA CYS A 135 6.51 -1.40 -0.74
C CYS A 135 7.22 -0.49 0.29
N SER A 136 8.14 0.34 -0.21
CA SER A 136 8.71 1.47 0.52
C SER A 136 8.96 2.63 -0.45
N PHE A 137 8.88 3.87 0.02
CA PHE A 137 9.14 5.07 -0.78
C PHE A 137 10.58 5.16 -1.31
N ARG A 138 11.50 4.39 -0.73
CA ARG A 138 12.89 4.23 -1.18
C ARG A 138 13.06 3.18 -2.29
N THR A 139 12.30 2.08 -2.27
CA THR A 139 12.44 0.97 -3.23
C THR A 139 11.40 0.98 -4.34
N TYR A 140 10.27 1.67 -4.14
CA TYR A 140 9.33 2.00 -5.21
C TYR A 140 9.94 3.12 -6.06
N THR A 141 10.47 2.81 -7.22
CA THR A 141 11.14 3.77 -8.13
C THR A 141 10.68 3.56 -9.57
N ARG A 142 10.95 4.54 -10.45
CA ARG A 142 10.77 4.40 -11.91
C ARG A 142 11.43 3.12 -12.43
N ASP A 143 12.67 2.87 -12.02
CA ASP A 143 13.48 1.77 -12.53
C ASP A 143 12.97 0.41 -12.04
N ALA A 144 12.42 0.35 -10.82
CA ALA A 144 11.73 -0.82 -10.30
C ALA A 144 10.43 -1.12 -11.07
N LEU A 145 9.60 -0.10 -11.34
CA LEU A 145 8.41 -0.25 -12.19
C LEU A 145 8.80 -0.70 -13.61
N GLN A 146 9.86 -0.13 -14.18
CA GLN A 146 10.37 -0.51 -15.49
C GLN A 146 10.90 -1.96 -15.52
N ALA A 147 11.52 -2.45 -14.45
CA ALA A 147 11.94 -3.84 -14.32
C ALA A 147 10.74 -4.80 -14.21
N MET A 148 9.69 -4.44 -13.46
CA MET A 148 8.42 -5.18 -13.42
C MET A 148 7.75 -5.19 -14.80
N TYR A 149 7.78 -4.05 -15.49
CA TYR A 149 7.20 -3.85 -16.83
C TYR A 149 7.84 -4.78 -17.87
N PHE A 150 9.17 -4.77 -17.96
CA PHE A 150 9.92 -5.65 -18.86
C PHE A 150 10.07 -7.09 -18.34
N ARG A 151 9.40 -7.45 -17.24
CA ARG A 151 9.41 -8.81 -16.65
C ARG A 151 10.81 -9.30 -16.25
N VAL A 152 11.70 -8.35 -15.95
CA VAL A 152 13.04 -8.57 -15.39
C VAL A 152 12.96 -8.71 -13.87
N ASP A 153 12.01 -8.01 -13.24
CA ASP A 153 11.64 -8.22 -11.85
C ASP A 153 10.70 -9.44 -11.70
N ARG A 154 10.70 -10.05 -10.51
CA ARG A 154 9.80 -11.17 -10.19
C ARG A 154 8.40 -10.71 -9.78
N CYS A 155 8.25 -9.48 -9.30
CA CYS A 155 6.94 -8.91 -9.03
C CYS A 155 6.20 -8.61 -10.35
N PRO A 156 5.02 -9.21 -10.62
CA PRO A 156 4.32 -8.99 -11.88
C PRO A 156 3.78 -7.57 -12.00
N MET A 157 3.82 -7.00 -13.21
CA MET A 157 3.32 -5.64 -13.51
C MET A 157 1.89 -5.40 -13.00
N GLN A 158 1.03 -6.43 -13.03
CA GLN A 158 -0.35 -6.39 -12.55
C GLN A 158 -0.49 -6.10 -11.04
N ALA A 159 0.56 -6.30 -10.24
CA ALA A 159 0.56 -5.96 -8.81
C ALA A 159 0.81 -4.47 -8.55
N ALA A 160 1.38 -3.72 -9.52
CA ALA A 160 1.73 -2.32 -9.32
C ALA A 160 0.52 -1.39 -9.12
N ALA A 161 -0.68 -1.77 -9.58
CA ALA A 161 -1.90 -1.01 -9.26
C ALA A 161 -2.16 -1.01 -7.74
N GLU A 162 -2.00 -2.15 -7.07
CA GLU A 162 -2.16 -2.24 -5.61
C GLU A 162 -0.99 -1.59 -4.85
N ILE A 163 0.23 -1.66 -5.38
CA ILE A 163 1.41 -0.96 -4.82
C ILE A 163 1.22 0.56 -4.92
N GLN A 164 0.76 1.08 -6.07
CA GLN A 164 0.45 2.50 -6.28
C GLN A 164 -0.69 2.97 -5.35
N PHE A 165 -1.76 2.17 -5.25
CA PHE A 165 -2.87 2.43 -4.32
C PHE A 165 -2.38 2.55 -2.87
N CYS A 166 -1.54 1.61 -2.43
CA CYS A 166 -0.99 1.60 -1.08
C CYS A 166 -0.03 2.77 -0.82
N ALA A 167 0.83 3.11 -1.78
CA ALA A 167 1.69 4.29 -1.69
C ALA A 167 0.85 5.57 -1.49
N ALA A 168 -0.24 5.70 -2.24
CA ALA A 168 -1.17 6.83 -2.18
C ALA A 168 -2.23 6.75 -1.06
N GLN A 169 -2.17 5.76 -0.14
CA GLN A 169 -3.18 5.51 0.90
C GLN A 169 -4.65 5.48 0.38
N GLY A 170 -4.87 5.14 -0.89
CA GLY A 170 -6.20 5.19 -1.52
C GLY A 170 -6.82 6.60 -1.70
N LYS A 171 -6.00 7.67 -1.75
CA LYS A 171 -6.45 9.06 -1.85
C LYS A 171 -6.20 9.69 -3.23
N ASN A 172 -6.97 10.72 -3.56
CA ASN A 172 -6.70 11.61 -4.70
C ASN A 172 -5.63 12.65 -4.36
N HIS A 173 -4.58 12.72 -5.19
CA HIS A 173 -3.44 13.65 -5.12
C HIS A 173 -3.27 14.51 -6.38
N VAL A 174 -4.29 14.58 -7.25
CA VAL A 174 -4.22 15.26 -8.56
C VAL A 174 -3.73 16.70 -8.44
N ASP A 175 -4.24 17.47 -7.48
CA ASP A 175 -3.82 18.84 -7.22
C ASP A 175 -2.34 18.98 -6.84
N CYS A 176 -1.78 17.98 -6.15
CA CYS A 176 -0.36 17.98 -5.79
C CYS A 176 0.49 17.60 -7.02
N CYS A 177 0.09 16.57 -7.74
CA CYS A 177 0.78 16.12 -8.95
C CYS A 177 0.79 17.17 -10.07
N ALA A 178 -0.33 17.88 -10.28
CA ALA A 178 -0.40 18.99 -11.23
C ALA A 178 0.60 20.09 -10.88
N ARG A 179 0.66 20.50 -9.60
CA ARG A 179 1.64 21.49 -9.09
C ARG A 179 3.09 21.00 -9.15
N ASN A 180 3.34 19.70 -9.03
CA ASN A 180 4.67 19.08 -9.18
C ASN A 180 5.01 18.69 -10.64
N GLY A 181 4.25 19.17 -11.63
CA GLY A 181 4.58 18.99 -13.04
C GLY A 181 4.42 17.56 -13.57
N VAL A 182 3.61 16.71 -12.93
CA VAL A 182 3.29 15.37 -13.44
C VAL A 182 2.56 15.45 -14.80
N ALA A 183 1.80 16.52 -15.02
CA ALA A 183 1.13 16.80 -16.29
C ALA A 183 2.04 17.46 -17.37
N SER A 184 3.35 17.61 -17.14
CA SER A 184 4.29 18.22 -18.10
C SER A 184 5.10 17.20 -18.92
N THR A 185 4.64 15.94 -18.98
CA THR A 185 5.21 14.90 -19.84
C THR A 185 4.66 15.00 -21.26
N LEU A 186 5.20 14.21 -22.19
CA LEU A 186 4.69 14.11 -23.57
C LEU A 186 3.21 13.69 -23.66
N ILE A 187 2.70 12.97 -22.64
CA ILE A 187 1.32 12.48 -22.56
C ILE A 187 0.41 13.50 -21.81
N GLY A 188 1.00 14.53 -21.21
CA GLY A 188 0.30 15.62 -20.55
C GLY A 188 -0.58 15.18 -19.38
N ALA A 189 -1.79 15.75 -19.32
CA ALA A 189 -2.73 15.54 -18.22
C ALA A 189 -3.13 14.07 -17.97
N LYS A 190 -2.96 13.15 -18.94
CA LYS A 190 -3.25 11.71 -18.73
C LYS A 190 -2.43 11.12 -17.58
N CYS A 191 -1.23 11.63 -17.31
CA CYS A 191 -0.39 11.15 -16.20
C CYS A 191 -0.95 11.49 -14.80
N LEU A 192 -1.90 12.41 -14.69
CA LEU A 192 -2.60 12.69 -13.43
C LEU A 192 -3.51 11.53 -12.99
N THR A 193 -3.86 10.61 -13.90
CA THR A 193 -4.66 9.42 -13.55
C THR A 193 -3.97 8.49 -12.56
N PHE A 194 -2.63 8.49 -12.49
CA PHE A 194 -1.88 7.75 -11.45
C PHE A 194 -1.83 8.43 -10.09
N CYS A 195 -2.31 9.67 -10.00
CA CYS A 195 -2.36 10.45 -8.77
C CYS A 195 -3.73 10.43 -8.12
N ASP A 196 -4.79 10.11 -8.86
CA ASP A 196 -6.04 9.69 -8.26
C ASP A 196 -6.02 8.18 -8.06
N GLN A 197 -5.95 7.77 -6.80
CA GLN A 197 -5.98 6.36 -6.39
C GLN A 197 -7.19 6.07 -5.50
N THR A 198 -8.29 6.80 -5.67
CA THR A 198 -9.53 6.52 -4.95
C THR A 198 -10.10 5.14 -5.32
N PRO A 199 -10.71 4.41 -4.36
CA PRO A 199 -11.26 3.08 -4.61
C PRO A 199 -12.26 3.07 -5.76
N GLY A 200 -12.10 2.12 -6.69
CA GLY A 200 -12.90 2.00 -7.91
C GLY A 200 -12.22 2.56 -9.17
N GLN A 201 -11.27 3.49 -9.03
CA GLN A 201 -10.54 4.06 -10.17
C GLN A 201 -9.22 3.30 -10.45
N VAL A 202 -9.32 2.05 -10.89
CA VAL A 202 -8.15 1.21 -11.22
C VAL A 202 -7.57 1.62 -12.57
N THR A 203 -6.41 2.29 -12.55
CA THR A 203 -5.62 2.58 -13.75
C THR A 203 -4.76 1.38 -14.13
N GLN A 204 -4.81 0.97 -15.41
CA GLN A 204 -3.91 -0.06 -15.93
C GLN A 204 -2.56 0.57 -16.30
N LEU A 205 -1.47 0.01 -15.77
CA LEU A 205 -0.10 0.46 -16.04
C LEU A 205 0.42 -0.17 -17.34
N ASP A 206 -0.09 0.28 -18.49
CA ASP A 206 0.28 -0.22 -19.83
C ASP A 206 1.33 0.64 -20.57
N PHE A 207 1.79 0.17 -21.74
CA PHE A 207 2.80 0.83 -22.60
C PHE A 207 2.52 2.33 -22.84
N SER A 208 1.26 2.71 -22.98
CA SER A 208 0.80 4.07 -23.30
C SER A 208 1.21 5.11 -22.25
N TYR A 209 1.57 4.63 -21.06
CA TYR A 209 1.86 5.43 -19.87
C TYR A 209 3.33 5.45 -19.46
N LEU A 210 4.24 4.80 -20.22
CA LEU A 210 5.67 4.74 -19.87
C LEU A 210 6.30 6.13 -19.68
N ALA A 211 5.98 7.11 -20.54
CA ALA A 211 6.46 8.49 -20.41
C ALA A 211 5.79 9.28 -19.25
N CYS A 212 4.86 8.69 -18.49
CA CYS A 212 4.46 9.22 -17.19
C CYS A 212 5.50 8.87 -16.11
N PHE A 213 6.25 7.77 -16.26
CA PHE A 213 7.20 7.34 -15.23
C PHE A 213 8.43 8.27 -15.12
N ASP A 214 8.68 9.13 -16.10
CA ASP A 214 9.63 10.25 -16.00
C ASP A 214 9.28 11.26 -14.90
N LYS A 215 8.02 11.29 -14.46
CA LYS A 215 7.53 12.08 -13.32
C LYS A 215 7.16 11.23 -12.11
N PHE A 216 7.54 9.95 -12.09
CA PHE A 216 7.15 9.02 -11.03
C PHE A 216 7.59 9.49 -9.63
N GLU A 217 8.82 9.95 -9.49
CA GLU A 217 9.33 10.51 -8.22
C GLU A 217 8.54 11.76 -7.77
N SER A 218 8.00 12.54 -8.72
CA SER A 218 7.11 13.69 -8.46
C SER A 218 5.68 13.30 -8.08
N MET A 219 5.19 12.12 -8.49
CA MET A 219 3.94 11.53 -7.98
C MET A 219 4.15 10.99 -6.57
N LYS A 220 5.21 10.18 -6.41
CA LYS A 220 5.55 9.48 -5.16
C LYS A 220 5.84 10.43 -4.01
N SER A 221 6.49 11.57 -4.28
CA SER A 221 6.74 12.59 -3.25
C SER A 221 5.44 13.19 -2.71
N CYS A 222 4.45 13.48 -3.57
CA CYS A 222 3.13 13.95 -3.15
C CYS A 222 2.45 12.98 -2.18
N PHE A 223 2.52 11.67 -2.45
CA PHE A 223 1.99 10.65 -1.56
C PHE A 223 2.73 10.65 -0.21
N TRP A 224 4.07 10.62 -0.22
CA TRP A 224 4.89 10.61 0.99
C TRP A 224 4.64 11.84 1.89
N TYR A 225 4.54 13.04 1.29
CA TYR A 225 4.26 14.27 2.03
C TYR A 225 2.88 14.27 2.69
N ASP A 226 1.87 13.67 2.05
CA ASP A 226 0.53 13.50 2.64
C ASP A 226 0.56 12.60 3.89
N ILE A 227 1.20 11.42 3.81
CA ILE A 227 1.27 10.50 4.96
C ILE A 227 1.93 11.16 6.19
N ASN A 228 3.03 11.86 5.96
CA ASN A 228 3.81 12.53 7.00
C ASN A 228 3.10 13.79 7.54
N ARG A 229 2.29 14.48 6.72
CA ARG A 229 1.43 15.58 7.16
C ARG A 229 0.37 15.07 8.13
N ASP A 230 -0.31 13.98 7.79
CA ASP A 230 -1.33 13.38 8.65
C ASP A 230 -0.74 12.94 9.99
N GLN A 231 0.42 12.27 10.00
CA GLN A 231 1.13 11.89 11.24
C GLN A 231 1.38 13.10 12.16
N LYS A 232 1.85 14.23 11.61
CA LYS A 232 2.09 15.46 12.38
C LYS A 232 0.80 16.08 12.94
N VAL A 233 -0.33 15.94 12.25
CA VAL A 233 -1.65 16.39 12.75
C VAL A 233 -2.15 15.47 13.86
N HIS A 234 -1.96 14.15 13.73
CA HIS A 234 -2.31 13.18 14.78
C HIS A 234 -1.51 13.40 16.07
N LEU A 235 -0.18 13.56 15.98
CA LEU A 235 0.70 13.81 17.13
C LEU A 235 0.31 15.11 17.88
N ARG A 236 0.13 16.22 17.15
CA ARG A 236 -0.36 17.48 17.74
C ARG A 236 -1.73 17.36 18.41
N ARG A 237 -2.54 16.39 18.01
CA ARG A 237 -3.88 16.13 18.57
C ARG A 237 -3.86 15.20 19.79
N SER A 238 -2.86 14.32 19.94
CA SER A 238 -2.63 13.60 21.21
C SER A 238 -1.99 14.52 22.25
N GLU A 239 -0.93 15.25 21.88
CA GLU A 239 -0.30 16.28 22.72
C GLU A 239 -1.34 17.29 23.25
N GLY A 240 -2.12 17.90 22.35
CA GLY A 240 -3.17 18.86 22.68
C GLY A 240 -4.40 18.28 23.40
N ARG A 241 -4.49 16.96 23.58
CA ARG A 241 -5.53 16.30 24.40
C ARG A 241 -5.07 16.06 25.84
N PHE A 242 -3.77 15.84 26.06
CA PHE A 242 -3.21 15.63 27.40
C PHE A 242 -3.09 16.95 28.20
N GLY A 243 -2.83 18.06 27.51
CA GLY A 243 -2.65 19.41 28.09
C GLY A 243 -3.91 20.11 28.65
N LYS A 244 -4.86 19.39 29.24
CA LYS A 244 -6.05 19.97 29.91
C LYS A 244 -6.31 19.35 31.29
N SER A 245 -5.47 19.68 32.26
CA SER A 245 -5.77 19.44 33.68
C SER A 245 -5.17 20.54 34.57
N ARG A 246 -6.07 21.22 35.31
CA ARG A 246 -5.84 22.07 36.50
C ARG A 246 -5.09 23.42 36.35
N ASP A 247 -5.93 24.46 36.41
CA ASP A 247 -5.79 25.63 37.30
C ASP A 247 -4.63 26.62 37.08
N GLU A 248 -4.81 27.51 36.11
CA GLU A 248 -4.47 28.92 36.31
C GLU A 248 -5.75 29.77 36.29
N ARG A 249 -6.06 30.37 37.43
CA ARG A 249 -7.12 31.37 37.59
C ARG A 249 -6.71 32.66 36.87
N PRO A 250 -7.51 33.19 35.92
CA PRO A 250 -7.20 34.49 35.32
C PRO A 250 -7.41 35.61 36.36
N GLU A 251 -6.32 36.22 36.81
CA GLU A 251 -6.35 37.48 37.53
C GLU A 251 -7.06 38.54 36.68
N ARG A 252 -8.04 39.24 37.27
CA ARG A 252 -8.76 40.31 36.60
C ARG A 252 -7.88 41.56 36.60
N PHE A 253 -7.45 41.99 35.42
CA PHE A 253 -6.97 43.35 35.21
C PHE A 253 -7.89 44.11 34.26
N ASP A 254 -8.20 45.36 34.63
CA ASP A 254 -9.36 46.08 34.10
C ASP A 254 -9.09 46.86 32.80
N VAL A 255 -10.21 47.23 32.17
CA VAL A 255 -10.26 47.96 30.91
C VAL A 255 -9.70 49.37 31.04
N ILE A 256 -8.71 49.71 30.20
CA ILE A 256 -8.68 51.04 29.57
C ILE A 256 -8.88 50.88 28.07
N ARG A 257 -9.89 51.58 27.58
CA ARG A 257 -10.36 51.55 26.19
C ARG A 257 -9.81 52.78 25.49
N ASN A 258 -9.17 52.62 24.34
CA ASN A 258 -8.83 53.75 23.49
C ASN A 258 -9.35 53.50 22.06
N GLU A 259 -10.57 53.98 21.84
CA GLU A 259 -11.24 53.92 20.54
C GLU A 259 -10.76 55.09 19.64
N LYS A 260 -10.87 54.87 18.31
CA LYS A 260 -11.30 55.79 17.23
C LYS A 260 -10.23 56.12 16.15
N PRO A 261 -10.65 56.47 14.91
CA PRO A 261 -11.26 55.52 13.95
C PRO A 261 -10.82 55.78 12.49
N PHE A 262 -11.52 55.17 11.51
CA PHE A 262 -11.95 55.79 10.22
C PHE A 262 -10.87 56.31 9.21
N ALA A 263 -10.92 56.06 7.91
CA ALA A 263 -11.67 55.12 7.07
C ALA A 263 -11.01 55.01 5.68
N ARG A 264 -11.48 54.09 4.84
CA ARG A 264 -11.21 54.12 3.39
C ARG A 264 -12.04 55.24 2.75
N ARG A 265 -11.53 55.87 1.67
CA ARG A 265 -12.38 56.60 0.72
C ARG A 265 -11.98 56.25 -0.72
N PHE A 266 -12.97 56.30 -1.60
CA PHE A 266 -12.93 55.92 -3.01
C PHE A 266 -12.54 57.10 -3.93
N ASP A 267 -12.19 56.73 -5.17
CA ASP A 267 -12.44 57.44 -6.45
C ASP A 267 -11.61 58.66 -6.92
N ILE A 268 -11.11 58.47 -8.17
CA ILE A 268 -11.23 59.34 -9.36
C ILE A 268 -10.62 60.77 -9.29
N MET A 269 -9.45 60.97 -9.92
CA MET A 269 -9.26 61.74 -11.18
C MET A 269 -7.76 61.88 -11.49
N GLY A 270 -7.37 61.86 -12.79
CA GLY A 270 -5.98 61.96 -13.26
C GLY A 270 -5.79 61.26 -14.59
#